data_AF-A0A8J5II53-F1
#
_entry.id   AF-A0A8J5II53-F1
#
_cell.length_a   1.000
_cell.length_b   1.000
_cell.length_c   1.000
_cell.angle_alpha   90.00
_cell.angle_beta   90.00
_cell.angle_gamma   90.00
#
_symmetry.space_group_name_H-M   'P 1'
#
loop_
_entity.id
_entity.type
_entity.pdbx_description
1 polymer ?
#
loop_
_entity_poly.entity_id
_entity_poly.type
_entity_poly.pdbx_seq_one_letter_code
_entity_poly.pdbx_strand_id
1 'polypeptide(L)'
;MTVTADPGFLAGQVLFFENQFYKPVSVVAGTSPNYVITLDRAFSGNSLDGGANIILNAYKVTPPDKAYQYNYVSQCSSRGICDTETGVCDCFKGYTNDNCDTQNILAL
;
A
#
# COMPACT_ATOMS: atom_id res chain seq x y z
N MET A 1 -14.51 7.98 14.43
CA MET A 1 -13.40 8.74 15.05
C MET A 1 -13.71 10.22 14.93
N THR A 2 -13.28 11.06 15.89
CA THR A 2 -13.49 12.51 15.84
C THR A 2 -12.14 13.21 15.95
N VAL A 3 -11.91 14.22 15.11
CA VAL A 3 -10.68 15.05 15.08
C VAL A 3 -11.06 16.52 15.17
N THR A 4 -10.18 17.36 15.70
CA THR A 4 -10.46 18.78 16.05
C THR A 4 -9.96 19.79 15.01
N ALA A 5 -9.47 19.30 13.87
CA ALA A 5 -9.05 20.11 12.73
C ALA A 5 -9.50 19.40 11.44
N ASP A 6 -9.63 20.16 10.34
CA ASP A 6 -9.90 19.56 9.03
C ASP A 6 -8.78 18.57 8.70
N PRO A 7 -9.09 17.27 8.58
CA PRO A 7 -8.05 16.28 8.42
C PRO A 7 -7.61 16.09 6.96
N GLY A 8 -8.24 16.79 6.00
CA GLY A 8 -7.87 16.70 4.58
C GLY A 8 -8.01 15.28 3.99
N PHE A 9 -8.85 14.46 4.61
CA PHE A 9 -9.20 13.11 4.15
C PHE A 9 -10.42 13.16 3.23
N LEU A 10 -10.40 12.33 2.21
CA LEU A 10 -11.55 12.02 1.37
C LEU A 10 -11.96 10.55 1.56
N ALA A 11 -13.21 10.25 1.23
CA ALA A 11 -13.70 8.89 1.24
C ALA A 11 -12.84 7.99 0.32
N GLY A 12 -12.53 6.78 0.78
CA GLY A 12 -11.75 5.77 0.04
C GLY A 12 -10.22 5.91 0.13
N GLN A 13 -9.69 6.98 0.74
CA GLN A 13 -8.25 7.11 0.97
C GLN A 13 -7.74 6.12 2.04
N VAL A 14 -6.42 5.91 2.09
CA VAL A 14 -5.83 5.04 3.12
C VAL A 14 -5.50 5.88 4.36
N LEU A 15 -6.09 5.47 5.48
CA LEU A 15 -5.84 6.00 6.80
C LEU A 15 -5.04 4.97 7.59
N PHE A 16 -3.92 5.37 8.16
CA PHE A 16 -3.21 4.57 9.16
C PHE A 16 -3.52 5.11 10.55
N PHE A 17 -4.04 4.24 11.40
CA PHE A 17 -4.43 4.55 12.76
C PHE A 17 -4.16 3.33 13.62
N GLU A 18 -3.43 3.52 14.72
CA GLU A 18 -3.24 2.46 15.74
C GLU A 18 -2.72 1.14 15.16
N ASN A 19 -1.62 1.21 14.40
CA ASN A 19 -0.96 0.08 13.75
C ASN A 19 -1.84 -0.68 12.74
N GLN A 20 -2.94 -0.07 12.29
CA GLN A 20 -3.86 -0.67 11.36
C GLN A 20 -4.24 0.30 10.24
N PHE A 21 -4.53 -0.27 9.07
CA PHE A 21 -5.05 0.46 7.94
C PHE A 21 -6.58 0.41 7.93
N TYR A 22 -7.18 1.57 7.68
CA TYR A 22 -8.60 1.80 7.51
C TYR A 22 -8.84 2.62 6.24
N LYS A 23 -10.09 2.62 5.78
CA LYS A 23 -10.56 3.49 4.71
C LYS A 23 -11.69 4.36 5.24
N PRO A 24 -11.58 5.70 5.18
CA PRO A 24 -12.70 6.57 5.50
C PRO A 24 -13.86 6.30 4.54
N VAL A 25 -15.04 6.01 5.07
CA VAL A 25 -16.30 5.92 4.32
C VAL A 25 -16.88 7.32 4.14
N SER A 26 -16.78 8.16 5.17
CA SER A 26 -17.20 9.56 5.12
C SER A 26 -16.38 10.41 6.09
N VAL A 27 -16.24 11.68 5.74
CA VAL A 27 -15.66 12.72 6.59
C VAL A 27 -16.65 13.86 6.58
N VAL A 28 -17.24 14.15 7.75
CA VAL A 28 -18.27 15.18 7.89
C VAL A 28 -17.86 16.18 8.95
N ALA A 29 -18.13 17.47 8.73
CA ALA A 29 -18.00 18.47 9.77
C ALA A 29 -19.03 18.19 10.88
N GLY A 30 -18.56 18.07 12.11
CA GLY A 30 -19.39 17.98 13.31
C GLY A 30 -19.60 19.36 13.93
N THR A 31 -19.84 19.40 15.24
CA THR A 31 -19.83 20.65 16.01
C THR A 31 -18.43 21.26 15.97
N SER A 32 -18.29 22.48 15.44
CA SER A 32 -17.00 23.16 15.34
C SER A 32 -16.21 23.10 16.65
N PRO A 33 -14.91 22.74 16.63
CA PRO A 33 -14.03 22.56 15.47
C PRO A 33 -13.94 21.10 14.96
N ASN A 34 -14.88 20.25 15.36
CA ASN A 34 -14.76 18.81 15.19
C ASN A 34 -15.17 18.32 13.81
N TYR A 35 -14.49 17.27 13.33
CA TYR A 35 -14.83 16.49 12.16
C TYR A 35 -14.99 15.03 12.56
N VAL A 36 -16.02 14.38 12.05
CA VAL A 36 -16.30 12.97 12.29
C VAL A 36 -15.88 12.17 11.06
N ILE A 37 -14.96 11.23 11.28
CA ILE A 37 -14.49 10.27 10.29
C ILE A 37 -15.16 8.92 10.58
N THR A 38 -15.97 8.46 9.63
CA THR A 38 -16.54 7.11 9.66
C THR A 38 -15.60 6.16 8.95
N LEU A 39 -15.14 5.12 9.64
CA LEU A 39 -14.23 4.11 9.09
C LEU A 39 -15.01 2.99 8.39
N ASP A 40 -14.34 2.25 7.50
CA ASP A 40 -14.86 1.08 6.79
C ASP A 40 -15.23 -0.08 7.72
N ARG A 41 -14.64 -0.10 8.91
CA ARG A 41 -14.92 -1.08 9.97
C ARG A 41 -14.70 -0.46 11.34
N ALA A 42 -15.27 -1.08 12.36
CA ALA A 42 -15.07 -0.67 13.74
C ALA A 42 -13.58 -0.78 14.13
N PHE A 43 -13.14 0.13 14.99
CA PHE A 43 -11.82 0.06 15.60
C PHE A 43 -11.81 -1.04 16.67
N SER A 44 -10.97 -2.06 16.49
CA SER A 44 -10.91 -3.23 17.38
C SER A 44 -10.21 -2.98 18.73
N GLY A 45 -9.79 -1.74 19.00
CA GLY A 45 -9.08 -1.36 20.21
C GLY A 45 -7.59 -1.06 19.99
N ASN A 46 -6.99 -0.39 20.99
CA ASN A 46 -5.58 -0.02 20.96
C ASN A 46 -4.66 -1.25 21.02
N SER A 47 -3.37 -1.06 20.71
CA SER A 47 -2.39 -2.16 20.71
C SER A 47 -1.96 -2.67 22.10
N LEU A 48 -2.29 -1.93 23.17
CA LEU A 48 -1.86 -2.26 24.54
C LEU A 48 -2.82 -3.27 25.21
N ASP A 49 -4.12 -2.99 25.16
CA ASP A 49 -5.14 -3.75 25.88
C ASP A 49 -6.44 -3.97 25.09
N GLY A 50 -6.50 -3.53 23.83
CA GLY A 50 -7.73 -3.59 23.03
C GLY A 50 -8.83 -2.63 23.53
N GLY A 51 -8.48 -1.70 24.41
CA GLY A 51 -9.38 -0.68 24.93
C GLY A 51 -9.53 0.54 24.00
N ALA A 52 -10.29 1.53 24.48
CA ALA A 52 -10.36 2.84 23.84
C ALA A 52 -8.99 3.54 23.87
N ASN A 53 -8.70 4.36 22.86
CA ASN A 53 -7.43 5.07 22.78
C ASN A 53 -7.58 6.55 23.19
N ILE A 54 -6.57 7.07 23.88
CA ILE A 54 -6.45 8.46 24.35
C ILE A 54 -5.49 9.33 23.50
N ILE A 55 -4.67 8.72 22.63
CA ILE A 55 -3.77 9.37 21.67
C ILE A 55 -4.28 9.08 20.25
N LEU A 56 -4.79 10.10 19.57
CA LEU A 56 -5.50 9.96 18.30
C LEU A 56 -4.69 10.47 17.10
N ASN A 57 -3.49 9.91 16.89
CA ASN A 57 -2.70 10.26 15.69
C ASN A 57 -3.20 9.45 14.49
N ALA A 58 -3.81 10.16 13.54
CA ALA A 58 -4.28 9.62 12.28
C ALA A 58 -3.36 10.07 11.14
N TYR A 59 -2.80 9.12 10.39
CA TYR A 59 -1.87 9.42 9.30
C TYR A 59 -2.53 9.14 7.94
N LYS A 60 -2.39 10.10 7.03
CA LYS A 60 -2.76 9.91 5.63
C LYS A 60 -1.67 9.16 4.90
N VAL A 61 -2.03 8.02 4.33
CA VAL A 61 -1.14 7.21 3.51
C VAL A 61 -1.51 7.44 2.06
N THR A 62 -0.62 8.12 1.34
CA THR A 62 -0.76 8.32 -0.10
C THR A 62 0.16 7.32 -0.80
N PRO A 63 -0.38 6.26 -1.44
CA PRO A 63 0.45 5.38 -2.25
C PRO A 63 1.07 6.15 -3.44
N PRO A 64 2.21 5.70 -3.97
CA PRO A 64 2.80 6.32 -5.15
C PRO A 64 1.82 6.23 -6.34
N ASP A 65 1.91 7.20 -7.26
CA ASP A 65 1.15 7.15 -8.50
C ASP A 65 1.40 5.83 -9.23
N LYS A 66 0.40 5.37 -9.99
CA LYS A 66 0.51 4.11 -10.75
C LYS A 66 1.73 4.07 -11.67
N ALA A 67 2.18 5.21 -12.16
CA ALA A 67 3.39 5.33 -12.99
C ALA A 67 4.68 4.94 -12.25
N TYR A 68 4.69 5.04 -10.92
CA TYR A 68 5.82 4.69 -10.04
C TYR A 68 5.56 3.43 -9.22
N GLN A 69 4.43 2.75 -9.45
CA GLN A 69 4.19 1.44 -8.86
C GLN A 69 4.98 0.41 -9.68
N TYR A 70 6.06 -0.10 -9.10
CA TYR A 70 6.77 -1.24 -9.66
C TYR A 70 5.81 -2.44 -9.64
N ASN A 71 5.33 -2.85 -10.81
CA ASN A 71 4.69 -4.14 -10.93
C ASN A 71 5.78 -5.19 -10.67
N TYR A 72 5.63 -5.96 -9.59
CA TYR A 72 6.55 -7.05 -9.30
C TYR A 72 6.35 -8.11 -10.38
N VAL A 73 7.11 -7.98 -11.46
CA VAL A 73 7.29 -9.06 -12.41
C VAL A 73 8.03 -10.16 -11.66
N SER A 74 7.62 -11.40 -11.90
CA SER A 74 8.30 -12.56 -11.37
C SER A 74 9.81 -12.47 -11.62
N GLN A 75 10.60 -13.08 -10.72
CA GLN A 75 12.05 -13.12 -10.85
C GLN A 75 12.45 -13.56 -12.27
N CYS A 76 13.42 -12.85 -12.85
CA CYS A 76 13.87 -13.08 -14.23
C CYS A 76 12.73 -13.08 -15.26
N SER A 77 11.70 -12.25 -15.04
CA SER A 77 10.50 -12.13 -15.87
C SER A 77 9.74 -13.46 -16.11
N SER A 78 9.89 -14.44 -15.21
CA SER A 78 9.45 -15.85 -15.42
C SER A 78 10.02 -16.51 -16.67
N ARG A 79 11.18 -16.04 -17.14
CA ARG A 79 11.81 -16.41 -18.40
C ARG A 79 13.27 -16.84 -18.23
N GLY A 80 13.66 -17.09 -16.99
CA GLY A 80 14.97 -17.62 -16.61
C GLY A 80 14.97 -18.16 -15.20
N ILE A 81 16.11 -18.72 -14.78
CA ILE A 81 16.38 -19.14 -13.40
C ILE A 81 17.14 -18.01 -12.71
N CYS A 82 16.69 -17.61 -11.52
CA CYS A 82 17.41 -16.62 -10.71
C CYS A 82 18.46 -17.34 -9.87
N ASP A 83 19.73 -17.05 -10.11
CA ASP A 83 20.80 -17.44 -9.19
C ASP A 83 20.76 -16.51 -7.98
N THR A 84 20.41 -17.07 -6.82
CA THR A 84 20.26 -16.32 -5.58
C THR A 84 21.59 -15.95 -4.93
N GLU A 85 22.71 -16.59 -5.31
CA GLU A 85 24.03 -16.27 -4.78
C GLU A 85 24.61 -15.02 -5.45
N THR A 86 24.43 -14.90 -6.77
CA THR A 86 24.96 -13.77 -7.56
C THR A 86 23.94 -12.67 -7.83
N GLY A 87 22.64 -12.99 -7.79
CA GLY A 87 21.56 -12.09 -8.18
C GLY A 87 21.39 -11.95 -9.70
N VAL A 88 22.01 -12.82 -10.49
CA VAL A 88 21.98 -12.80 -11.96
C VAL A 88 20.93 -13.78 -12.48
N CYS A 89 20.31 -13.44 -13.62
CA CYS A 89 19.32 -14.28 -14.27
C CYS A 89 19.92 -15.14 -15.40
N ASP A 90 19.74 -16.45 -15.29
CA ASP A 90 20.03 -17.42 -16.36
C ASP A 90 18.82 -17.56 -17.27
N CYS A 91 18.79 -16.79 -18.35
CA CYS A 91 17.67 -16.75 -19.28
C CYS A 91 17.48 -18.06 -20.06
N PHE A 92 16.23 -18.50 -20.21
CA PHE A 92 15.91 -19.60 -21.12
C PHE A 92 16.18 -19.19 -22.57
N LYS A 93 16.38 -20.18 -23.44
CA LYS A 93 16.63 -19.96 -24.87
C LYS A 93 15.58 -19.01 -25.45
N GLY A 94 16.04 -17.90 -26.03
CA GLY A 94 15.17 -16.90 -26.63
C GLY A 94 14.87 -15.67 -25.80
N TYR A 95 15.28 -15.68 -24.55
CA TYR A 95 15.16 -14.52 -23.70
C TYR A 95 16.53 -13.94 -23.42
N THR A 96 16.60 -12.61 -23.42
CA THR A 96 17.83 -11.86 -23.24
C THR A 96 17.58 -10.68 -22.30
N ASN A 97 18.64 -9.89 -22.03
CA ASN A 97 18.70 -8.81 -21.02
C ASN A 97 18.88 -9.34 -19.59
N ASP A 98 19.32 -8.49 -18.68
CA ASP A 98 19.71 -8.86 -17.29
C ASP A 98 18.55 -9.45 -16.47
N ASN A 99 17.32 -9.23 -16.90
CA ASN A 99 16.08 -9.71 -16.28
C ASN A 99 15.28 -10.67 -17.18
N CYS A 100 15.87 -11.15 -18.28
CA CYS A 100 15.23 -11.99 -19.30
C CYS A 100 13.93 -11.41 -19.89
N ASP A 101 13.79 -10.08 -19.92
CA ASP A 101 12.56 -9.44 -20.36
C ASP A 101 12.38 -9.47 -21.89
N THR A 102 13.49 -9.50 -22.63
CA THR A 102 13.51 -9.28 -24.08
C THR A 102 13.39 -10.63 -24.80
N GLN A 103 12.41 -10.75 -25.71
CA GLN A 103 12.18 -11.96 -26.50
C GLN A 103 12.81 -11.82 -27.88
N ASN A 104 13.70 -12.75 -28.24
CA ASN A 104 14.22 -12.86 -29.59
C ASN A 104 13.37 -13.85 -30.40
N ILE A 105 12.84 -13.40 -31.52
CA ILE A 105 11.98 -14.16 -32.43
C ILE A 105 12.64 -15.43 -33.00
N LEU A 106 13.97 -15.53 -32.93
CA LEU A 106 14.76 -16.67 -33.41
C LEU A 106 14.77 -17.87 -32.45
N ALA A 107 14.12 -17.77 -31.30
CA ALA A 107 13.99 -18.86 -30.36
C ALA A 107 12.60 -19.49 -30.43
N LEU A 108 12.43 -20.31 -31.46
CA LEU A 108 11.64 -21.53 -31.33
C LEU A 108 12.55 -22.71 -30.96
#